data_AF-A0AB39CT84-F1
#
_entry.id   AF-A0AB39CT84-F1
#
_cell.length_a   1.000
_cell.length_b   1.000
_cell.length_c   1.000
_cell.angle_alpha   90.00
_cell.angle_beta   90.00
_cell.angle_gamma   90.00
#
_symmetry.space_group_name_H-M   'P 1'
#
loop_
_entity.id
_entity.type
_entity.pdbx_description
1 polymer ?
#
loop_
_entity_poly.entity_id
_entity_poly.type
_entity_poly.pdbx_seq_one_letter_code
_entity_poly.pdbx_strand_id
1 'polypeptide(L)'
;MTFHDPLPSMQDLAFPRSADARLAEIRARGGDKTGGAVPAQGQGQKIAQRAGNSDTGAIPAGVHFFVPGKPQGKGRPRAARTGKHIRLYTPGKTASYESTVALAASQAMTGRALFAGPVSVIMQIALPIPASWSKKKQAQAAADQLLPTTKPDADNTVKAIFDAINGVVWGDDTQVVDLLVRKRYRARPGVSVIVAPIVAREAC
;
A
#
# COMPACT_ATOMS: atom_id res chain seq x y z
N MET A 1 1.04 20.79 42.88
CA MET A 1 2.07 19.76 42.62
C MET A 1 1.74 19.10 41.30
N THR A 2 2.40 19.53 40.23
CA THR A 2 2.22 19.02 38.86
C THR A 2 2.95 17.68 38.75
N PHE A 3 2.21 16.58 38.65
CA PHE A 3 2.77 15.28 38.28
C PHE A 3 3.05 15.29 36.78
N HIS A 4 4.33 15.34 36.43
CA HIS A 4 4.81 15.00 35.09
C HIS A 4 4.86 13.48 35.00
N ASP A 5 3.91 12.87 34.29
CA ASP A 5 4.09 11.49 33.82
C ASP A 5 5.25 11.49 32.81
N PRO A 6 6.28 10.64 32.99
CA PRO A 6 7.35 10.54 32.03
C PRO A 6 6.85 9.91 30.74
N LEU A 7 7.08 10.58 29.61
CA LEU A 7 6.88 10.03 28.28
C LEU A 7 7.60 8.67 28.17
N PRO A 8 6.96 7.62 27.64
CA PRO A 8 7.59 6.32 27.48
C PRO A 8 8.83 6.43 26.59
N SER A 9 9.84 5.64 26.94
CA SER A 9 11.15 5.64 26.30
C SER A 9 11.05 5.27 24.82
N MET A 10 11.91 5.87 23.99
CA MET A 10 11.97 5.64 22.53
C MET A 10 12.31 4.17 22.14
N GLN A 11 12.53 3.30 23.12
CA GLN A 11 12.85 1.88 22.97
C GLN A 11 11.63 0.96 23.16
N ASP A 12 10.53 1.47 23.72
CA ASP A 12 9.27 0.72 23.89
C ASP A 12 8.31 0.82 22.69
N LEU A 13 8.68 1.61 21.67
CA LEU A 13 8.08 1.57 20.33
C LEU A 13 8.64 0.42 19.48
N ALA A 14 8.83 -0.74 20.11
CA ALA A 14 9.06 -1.99 19.41
C ALA A 14 7.74 -2.43 18.74
N PHE A 15 7.33 -1.73 17.69
CA PHE A 15 6.45 -2.30 16.68
C PHE A 15 7.10 -3.61 16.23
N PRO A 16 6.44 -4.76 16.41
CA PRO A 16 7.11 -6.05 16.31
C PRO A 16 7.77 -6.18 14.95
N ARG A 17 8.98 -6.78 14.91
CA ARG A 17 9.72 -7.24 13.70
C ARG A 17 8.82 -7.99 12.67
N SER A 18 7.58 -8.29 13.06
CA SER A 18 6.43 -8.74 12.28
C SER A 18 6.09 -7.97 11.00
N ALA A 19 6.47 -6.70 10.77
CA ALA A 19 6.11 -6.08 9.49
C ALA A 19 6.84 -6.76 8.30
N ASP A 20 8.11 -7.17 8.49
CA ASP A 20 8.83 -7.93 7.47
C ASP A 20 8.37 -9.40 7.39
N ALA A 21 8.02 -10.02 8.52
CA ALA A 21 7.45 -11.37 8.53
C ALA A 21 6.03 -11.42 7.92
N ARG A 22 5.18 -10.41 8.18
CA ARG A 22 3.82 -10.26 7.65
C ARG A 22 3.81 -9.92 6.16
N LEU A 23 4.77 -9.12 5.69
CA LEU A 23 4.99 -8.89 4.26
C LEU A 23 5.53 -10.13 3.54
N ALA A 24 6.32 -10.97 4.22
CA ALA A 24 6.74 -12.27 3.71
C ALA A 24 5.57 -13.27 3.65
N GLU A 25 4.71 -13.33 4.67
CA GLU A 25 3.50 -14.17 4.68
C GLU A 25 2.48 -13.79 3.59
N ILE A 26 2.30 -12.49 3.32
CA ILE A 26 1.41 -12.03 2.24
C ILE A 26 2.00 -12.37 0.86
N ARG A 27 3.33 -12.26 0.68
CA ARG A 27 4.00 -12.64 -0.59
C ARG A 27 4.00 -14.15 -0.82
N ALA A 28 4.07 -14.96 0.23
CA ALA A 28 4.05 -16.42 0.14
C ALA A 28 2.68 -16.99 -0.29
N ARG A 29 1.59 -16.22 -0.16
CA ARG A 29 0.22 -16.64 -0.52
C ARG A 29 -0.24 -16.16 -1.91
N GLY A 30 0.56 -15.35 -2.61
CA GLY A 30 0.25 -14.82 -3.95
C GLY A 30 0.88 -15.56 -5.13
N GLY A 31 1.36 -16.80 -4.92
CA GLY A 31 2.07 -17.59 -5.94
C GLY A 31 1.18 -18.54 -6.73
N ASP A 32 1.03 -18.23 -8.02
CA ASP A 32 0.81 -19.11 -9.19
C ASP A 32 -0.56 -19.82 -9.36
N LYS A 33 -1.20 -19.60 -10.53
CA LYS A 33 -1.38 -20.59 -11.61
C LYS A 33 -1.90 -19.92 -12.89
N THR A 34 -1.08 -19.91 -13.94
CA THR A 34 -1.52 -19.87 -15.33
C THR A 34 -2.08 -21.24 -15.75
N GLY A 35 -3.19 -21.23 -16.51
CA GLY A 35 -3.53 -22.26 -17.49
C GLY A 35 -4.56 -23.33 -17.09
N GLY A 36 -5.67 -23.36 -17.84
CA GLY A 36 -6.33 -24.63 -18.22
C GLY A 36 -7.77 -24.87 -17.77
N ALA A 37 -8.68 -24.79 -18.76
CA ALA A 37 -9.92 -25.56 -18.93
C ALA A 37 -11.17 -25.29 -18.04
N VAL A 38 -12.28 -24.97 -18.73
CA VAL A 38 -13.68 -24.97 -18.28
C VAL A 38 -14.26 -26.38 -18.49
N PRO A 39 -15.08 -26.92 -17.56
CA PRO A 39 -16.50 -27.11 -17.89
C PRO A 39 -17.53 -27.00 -16.73
N ALA A 40 -18.72 -26.55 -17.14
CA ALA A 40 -20.10 -26.96 -16.80
C ALA A 40 -20.58 -27.31 -15.36
N GLN A 41 -21.61 -26.54 -14.95
CA GLN A 41 -22.91 -26.87 -14.32
C GLN A 41 -23.04 -27.90 -13.18
N GLY A 42 -23.71 -27.48 -12.09
CA GLY A 42 -24.34 -28.37 -11.10
C GLY A 42 -24.98 -27.62 -9.91
N GLN A 43 -26.28 -27.81 -9.70
CA GLN A 43 -27.15 -27.16 -8.71
C GLN A 43 -27.04 -27.76 -7.28
N GLY A 44 -27.36 -26.98 -6.24
CA GLY A 44 -28.18 -27.46 -5.12
C GLY A 44 -27.61 -27.46 -3.68
N GLN A 45 -28.34 -26.73 -2.82
CA GLN A 45 -28.68 -27.03 -1.41
C GLN A 45 -27.93 -26.34 -0.24
N LYS A 46 -28.76 -25.72 0.62
CA LYS A 46 -28.52 -25.10 1.95
C LYS A 46 -28.38 -26.17 3.04
N ILE A 47 -27.54 -25.94 4.07
CA ILE A 47 -27.93 -26.03 5.50
C ILE A 47 -26.85 -25.57 6.51
N ALA A 48 -27.34 -24.78 7.48
CA ALA A 48 -27.06 -24.73 8.92
C ALA A 48 -25.65 -24.42 9.50
N GLN A 49 -25.69 -23.47 10.44
CA GLN A 49 -24.64 -22.99 11.34
C GLN A 49 -24.18 -24.06 12.35
N ARG A 50 -22.90 -24.05 12.71
CA ARG A 50 -22.43 -24.27 14.09
C ARG A 50 -21.07 -23.59 14.31
N ALA A 51 -21.03 -22.77 15.34
CA ALA A 51 -19.85 -22.10 15.84
C ALA A 51 -18.85 -23.11 16.42
N GLY A 52 -17.58 -22.96 16.05
CA GLY A 52 -16.43 -23.63 16.64
C GLY A 52 -15.27 -22.65 16.61
N ASN A 53 -14.89 -22.18 17.80
CA ASN A 53 -13.88 -21.17 18.04
C ASN A 53 -12.49 -21.72 17.66
N SER A 54 -11.78 -21.04 16.76
CA SER A 54 -10.34 -21.20 16.60
C SER A 54 -9.70 -19.84 16.40
N ASP A 55 -9.23 -19.33 17.53
CA ASP A 55 -8.34 -18.19 17.71
C ASP A 55 -7.01 -18.48 16.98
N THR A 56 -6.95 -18.28 15.65
CA THR A 56 -5.74 -18.27 14.81
C THR A 56 -6.05 -17.69 13.41
N GLY A 57 -5.39 -16.59 13.04
CA GLY A 57 -4.68 -16.53 11.75
C GLY A 57 -5.44 -16.29 10.44
N ALA A 58 -6.32 -15.29 10.36
CA ALA A 58 -6.77 -14.73 9.09
C ALA A 58 -6.68 -13.20 9.11
N ILE A 59 -6.19 -12.55 8.04
CA ILE A 59 -6.62 -11.18 7.73
C ILE A 59 -7.79 -11.36 6.75
N PRO A 60 -9.05 -11.37 7.21
CA PRO A 60 -10.18 -11.72 6.34
C PRO A 60 -10.69 -10.51 5.53
N ALA A 61 -10.24 -9.28 5.82
CA ALA A 61 -10.88 -8.06 5.31
C ALA A 61 -9.96 -7.07 4.57
N GLY A 62 -8.65 -7.35 4.44
CA GLY A 62 -7.74 -6.45 3.74
C GLY A 62 -7.80 -6.55 2.22
N VAL A 63 -7.33 -5.52 1.51
CA VAL A 63 -7.03 -5.55 0.07
C VAL A 63 -5.54 -5.31 -0.14
N HIS A 64 -4.97 -6.00 -1.11
CA HIS A 64 -3.58 -5.81 -1.54
C HIS A 64 -3.56 -5.59 -3.05
N PHE A 65 -2.80 -4.59 -3.48
CA PHE A 65 -2.51 -4.39 -4.90
C PHE A 65 -1.07 -3.91 -5.10
N PHE A 66 -0.58 -4.14 -6.31
CA PHE A 66 0.76 -3.74 -6.73
C PHE A 66 0.68 -2.87 -7.97
N VAL A 67 1.30 -1.69 -7.90
CA VAL A 67 1.43 -0.76 -9.02
C VAL A 67 2.80 -0.96 -9.67
N PRO A 68 2.87 -1.50 -10.89
CA PRO A 68 4.14 -1.74 -11.57
C PRO A 68 4.78 -0.43 -12.06
N GLY A 69 6.11 -0.44 -12.16
CA GLY A 69 6.88 0.65 -12.76
C GLY A 69 7.64 1.51 -11.75
N LYS A 70 8.33 2.54 -12.23
CA LYS A 70 9.11 3.42 -11.35
C LYS A 70 8.14 4.30 -10.53
N PRO A 71 8.19 4.25 -9.19
CA PRO A 71 7.34 5.09 -8.35
C PRO A 71 7.46 6.57 -8.72
N GLN A 72 6.33 7.26 -8.76
CA GLN A 72 6.27 8.71 -8.98
C GLN A 72 5.66 9.37 -7.75
N GLY A 73 6.25 10.48 -7.34
CA GLY A 73 5.65 11.36 -6.34
C GLY A 73 4.71 12.35 -7.00
N LYS A 74 3.72 12.83 -6.26
CA LYS A 74 2.84 13.91 -6.73
C LYS A 74 3.66 15.18 -6.95
N GLY A 75 3.76 15.61 -8.20
CA GLY A 75 4.31 16.92 -8.53
C GLY A 75 3.40 18.03 -7.99
N ARG A 76 3.98 19.06 -7.37
CA ARG A 76 3.21 20.25 -6.99
C ARG A 76 2.58 20.89 -8.25
N PRO A 77 1.33 21.39 -8.17
CA PRO A 77 0.68 22.07 -9.30
C PRO A 77 1.60 23.14 -9.85
N ARG A 78 1.78 23.15 -11.17
CA ARG A 78 2.56 24.21 -11.82
C ARG A 78 1.60 25.25 -12.37
N ALA A 79 1.92 26.51 -12.12
CA ALA A 79 1.26 27.64 -12.73
C ALA A 79 1.86 27.85 -14.13
N ALA A 80 1.02 27.79 -15.16
CA ALA A 80 1.36 28.31 -16.48
C ALA A 80 0.48 29.51 -16.80
N ARG A 81 1.08 30.52 -17.45
CA ARG A 81 0.36 31.68 -17.95
C ARG A 81 -0.28 31.32 -19.29
N THR A 82 -1.61 31.36 -19.35
CA THR A 82 -2.37 31.20 -20.59
C THR A 82 -3.09 32.53 -20.85
N GLY A 83 -2.53 33.34 -21.75
CA GLY A 83 -3.03 34.71 -21.99
C GLY A 83 -2.92 35.58 -20.73
N LYS A 84 -4.04 36.20 -20.31
CA LYS A 84 -4.13 37.04 -19.10
C LYS A 84 -4.37 36.25 -17.80
N HIS A 85 -4.57 34.92 -17.86
CA HIS A 85 -4.95 34.11 -16.70
C HIS A 85 -3.85 33.10 -16.32
N ILE A 86 -3.77 32.78 -15.03
CA ILE A 86 -2.91 31.71 -14.51
C ILE A 86 -3.74 30.43 -14.45
N ARG A 87 -3.34 29.40 -15.19
CA ARG A 87 -3.94 28.06 -15.09
C ARG A 87 -2.99 27.15 -14.31
N LEU A 88 -3.50 26.56 -13.24
CA LEU A 88 -2.82 25.48 -12.54
C LEU A 88 -3.07 24.18 -13.30
N TYR A 89 -2.02 23.41 -13.56
CA TYR A 89 -2.15 22.09 -14.18
C TYR A 89 -1.26 21.05 -13.48
N THR A 90 -1.75 19.82 -13.45
CA THR A 90 -0.98 18.65 -13.03
C THR A 90 -0.16 18.14 -14.22
N PRO A 91 1.15 17.90 -14.07
CA PRO A 91 1.97 17.36 -15.15
C PRO A 91 1.43 16.00 -15.66
N GLY A 92 1.40 15.80 -16.98
CA GLY A 92 0.80 14.59 -17.59
C GLY A 92 1.40 13.25 -17.12
N LYS A 93 2.66 13.24 -16.68
CA LYS A 93 3.30 12.05 -16.09
C LYS A 93 2.68 11.63 -14.76
N THR A 94 2.23 12.59 -13.95
CA THR A 94 1.55 12.32 -12.68
C THR A 94 0.16 11.74 -12.96
N ALA A 95 -0.59 12.33 -13.90
CA ALA A 95 -1.93 11.85 -14.25
C ALA A 95 -1.90 10.41 -14.78
N SER A 96 -0.96 10.07 -15.67
CA SER A 96 -0.80 8.70 -16.17
C SER A 96 -0.44 7.70 -15.07
N TYR A 97 0.39 8.11 -14.10
CA TYR A 97 0.72 7.28 -12.94
C TYR A 97 -0.51 7.06 -12.05
N GLU A 98 -1.25 8.13 -11.71
CA GLU A 98 -2.49 8.05 -10.92
C GLU A 98 -3.53 7.13 -11.60
N SER A 99 -3.71 7.21 -12.93
CA SER A 99 -4.59 6.28 -13.66
C SER A 99 -4.15 4.81 -13.54
N THR A 100 -2.84 4.55 -13.57
CA THR A 100 -2.30 3.19 -13.41
C THR A 100 -2.56 2.66 -12.00
N VAL A 101 -2.39 3.52 -11.00
CA VAL A 101 -2.67 3.20 -9.59
C VAL A 101 -4.16 2.91 -9.40
N ALA A 102 -5.05 3.77 -9.91
CA ALA A 102 -6.48 3.61 -9.82
C ALA A 102 -6.96 2.31 -10.50
N LEU A 103 -6.40 1.97 -11.66
CA LEU A 103 -6.70 0.71 -12.35
C LEU A 103 -6.30 -0.51 -11.50
N ALA A 104 -5.07 -0.53 -10.98
CA ALA A 104 -4.60 -1.64 -10.14
C ALA A 104 -5.44 -1.80 -8.86
N ALA A 105 -5.82 -0.69 -8.23
CA ALA A 105 -6.69 -0.69 -7.07
C ALA A 105 -8.11 -1.17 -7.41
N SER A 106 -8.69 -0.69 -8.51
CA SER A 106 -10.04 -1.08 -8.96
C SER A 106 -10.13 -2.57 -9.26
N GLN A 107 -9.09 -3.14 -9.89
CA GLN A 107 -9.00 -4.58 -10.13
C GLN A 107 -8.98 -5.35 -8.80
N ALA A 108 -8.22 -4.90 -7.82
CA ALA A 108 -8.18 -5.54 -6.50
C ALA A 108 -9.47 -5.37 -5.68
N MET A 109 -10.24 -4.32 -5.96
CA MET A 109 -11.54 -4.03 -5.33
C MET A 109 -12.74 -4.62 -6.08
N THR A 110 -12.52 -5.39 -7.16
CA THR A 110 -13.62 -5.96 -7.94
C THR A 110 -14.51 -6.86 -7.07
N GLY A 111 -15.82 -6.57 -7.07
CA GLY A 111 -16.80 -7.28 -6.25
C GLY A 111 -16.78 -6.92 -4.75
N ARG A 112 -16.05 -5.87 -4.35
CA ARG A 112 -15.97 -5.38 -2.98
C ARG A 112 -16.59 -3.99 -2.85
N ALA A 113 -17.19 -3.71 -1.69
CA ALA A 113 -17.54 -2.35 -1.32
C ALA A 113 -16.30 -1.58 -0.86
N LEU A 114 -16.36 -0.24 -0.95
CA LEU A 114 -15.34 0.64 -0.36
C LEU A 114 -15.27 0.41 1.15
N PHE A 115 -14.08 0.59 1.74
CA PHE A 115 -13.96 0.64 3.19
C PHE A 115 -14.71 1.87 3.72
N ALA A 116 -15.58 1.68 4.72
CA ALA A 116 -16.38 2.74 5.33
C ALA A 116 -15.85 3.23 6.70
N GLY A 117 -14.98 2.44 7.35
CA GLY A 117 -14.43 2.74 8.67
C GLY A 117 -12.93 3.10 8.64
N PRO A 118 -12.29 3.22 9.82
CA PRO A 118 -10.86 3.51 9.90
C PRO A 118 -10.03 2.36 9.32
N VAL A 119 -8.96 2.71 8.60
CA VAL A 119 -8.07 1.75 7.93
C VAL A 119 -6.62 1.94 8.31
N SER A 120 -5.88 0.84 8.30
CA SER A 120 -4.42 0.79 8.35
C SER A 120 -3.88 0.61 6.94
N VAL A 121 -2.84 1.37 6.59
CA VAL A 121 -2.16 1.27 5.31
C VAL A 121 -0.68 0.93 5.48
N ILE A 122 -0.24 -0.10 4.78
CA ILE A 122 1.19 -0.44 4.63
C ILE A 122 1.59 -0.21 3.18
N MET A 123 2.58 0.65 2.97
CA MET A 123 3.11 0.99 1.65
C MET A 123 4.58 0.62 1.55
N GLN A 124 4.91 -0.24 0.57
CA GLN A 124 6.29 -0.52 0.18
C GLN A 124 6.60 0.12 -1.16
N ILE A 125 7.46 1.14 -1.14
CA ILE A 125 7.96 1.83 -2.32
C ILE A 125 9.26 1.14 -2.75
N ALA A 126 9.21 0.46 -3.89
CA ALA A 126 10.33 -0.24 -4.49
C ALA A 126 10.93 0.58 -5.64
N LEU A 127 12.11 1.18 -5.41
CA LEU A 127 12.88 1.85 -6.45
C LEU A 127 13.73 0.84 -7.23
N PRO A 128 13.93 1.06 -8.54
CA PRO A 128 14.81 0.20 -9.32
C PRO A 128 16.26 0.34 -8.83
N ILE A 129 16.97 -0.78 -8.78
CA ILE A 129 18.42 -0.79 -8.60
C ILE A 129 19.06 -0.23 -9.89
N PRO A 130 19.86 0.84 -9.83
CA PRO A 130 20.48 1.40 -11.03
C PRO A 130 21.44 0.40 -11.69
N ALA A 131 21.22 0.12 -12.97
CA ALA A 131 22.06 -0.80 -13.74
C ALA A 131 23.52 -0.32 -13.87
N SER A 132 23.74 1.00 -13.78
CA SER A 132 25.08 1.61 -13.82
C SER A 132 25.90 1.40 -12.55
N TRP A 133 25.30 0.91 -11.46
CA TRP A 133 26.03 0.61 -10.23
C TRP A 133 26.87 -0.66 -10.39
N SER A 134 27.98 -0.74 -9.66
CA SER A 134 28.79 -1.97 -9.60
C SER A 134 27.98 -3.14 -9.04
N LYS A 135 28.29 -4.38 -9.44
CA LYS A 135 27.61 -5.60 -8.95
C LYS A 135 27.58 -5.67 -7.42
N LYS A 136 28.67 -5.27 -6.76
CA LYS A 136 28.75 -5.18 -5.29
C LYS A 136 27.70 -4.23 -4.73
N LYS A 137 27.58 -3.02 -5.29
CA LYS A 137 26.61 -2.02 -4.83
C LYS A 137 25.17 -2.43 -5.14
N GLN A 138 24.94 -3.08 -6.28
CA GLN A 138 23.63 -3.66 -6.62
C GLN A 138 23.23 -4.74 -5.60
N ALA A 139 24.16 -5.63 -5.22
CA ALA A 139 23.92 -6.65 -4.19
C ALA A 139 23.63 -6.04 -2.81
N GLN A 140 24.39 -5.02 -2.41
CA GLN A 140 24.14 -4.27 -1.17
C GLN A 140 22.75 -3.61 -1.16
N ALA A 141 22.33 -3.04 -2.29
CA ALA A 141 21.00 -2.45 -2.44
C ALA A 141 19.88 -3.51 -2.38
N ALA A 142 20.09 -4.68 -3.00
CA ALA A 142 19.15 -5.79 -2.95
C ALA A 142 19.01 -6.40 -1.54
N ALA A 143 20.08 -6.36 -0.75
CA ALA A 143 20.13 -6.87 0.62
C ALA A 143 19.77 -5.83 1.70
N ASP A 144 19.22 -4.67 1.31
CA ASP A 144 18.86 -3.57 2.22
C ASP A 144 20.02 -2.97 3.03
N GLN A 145 21.27 -3.25 2.65
CA GLN A 145 22.47 -2.64 3.23
C GLN A 145 22.68 -1.21 2.69
N LEU A 146 22.14 -0.91 1.52
CA LEU A 146 22.10 0.42 0.94
C LEU A 146 20.64 0.83 0.71
N LEU A 147 20.21 1.92 1.35
CA LEU A 147 18.83 2.39 1.30
C LEU A 147 18.66 3.58 0.34
N PRO A 148 17.50 3.71 -0.33
CA PRO A 148 17.24 4.83 -1.23
C PRO A 148 17.02 6.14 -0.46
N THR A 149 17.85 7.13 -0.75
CA THR A 149 17.71 8.51 -0.27
C THR A 149 17.39 9.50 -1.40
N THR A 150 17.13 8.98 -2.60
CA THR A 150 16.81 9.76 -3.81
C THR A 150 15.31 9.92 -4.03
N LYS A 151 14.94 10.85 -4.91
CA LYS A 151 13.55 11.08 -5.34
C LYS A 151 12.93 9.84 -6.02
N PRO A 152 11.60 9.68 -5.95
CA PRO A 152 10.65 10.56 -5.26
C PRO A 152 10.73 10.45 -3.74
N ASP A 153 10.30 11.51 -3.08
CA ASP A 153 10.14 11.53 -1.62
C ASP A 153 9.00 10.58 -1.23
N ALA A 154 9.10 9.98 -0.04
CA ALA A 154 8.16 8.95 0.37
C ALA A 154 6.74 9.52 0.55
N ASP A 155 6.62 10.67 1.20
CA ASP A 155 5.39 11.44 1.39
C ASP A 155 4.75 11.85 0.05
N ASN A 156 5.55 12.32 -0.90
CA ASN A 156 5.04 12.67 -2.24
C ASN A 156 4.51 11.43 -2.98
N THR A 157 5.14 10.27 -2.78
CA THR A 157 4.66 8.99 -3.35
C THR A 157 3.37 8.55 -2.67
N VAL A 158 3.31 8.60 -1.34
CA VAL A 158 2.09 8.33 -0.57
C VAL A 158 0.94 9.18 -1.07
N LYS A 159 1.18 10.49 -1.21
CA LYS A 159 0.17 11.42 -1.69
C LYS A 159 -0.37 11.04 -3.08
N ALA A 160 0.51 10.72 -4.03
CA ALA A 160 0.09 10.28 -5.36
C ALA A 160 -0.73 8.98 -5.33
N ILE A 161 -0.38 8.04 -4.46
CA ILE A 161 -1.14 6.80 -4.29
C ILE A 161 -2.51 7.09 -3.68
N PHE A 162 -2.55 7.87 -2.59
CA PHE A 162 -3.79 8.18 -1.86
C PHE A 162 -4.77 8.94 -2.73
N ASP A 163 -4.30 9.97 -3.43
CA ASP A 163 -5.13 10.76 -4.34
C ASP A 163 -5.73 9.88 -5.46
N ALA A 164 -4.98 8.87 -5.94
CA ALA A 164 -5.44 7.97 -7.01
C ALA A 164 -6.41 6.88 -6.55
N ILE A 165 -6.35 6.45 -5.28
CA ILE A 165 -7.23 5.41 -4.74
C ILE A 165 -8.40 5.96 -3.94
N ASN A 166 -8.47 7.27 -3.76
CA ASN A 166 -9.59 7.95 -3.14
C ASN A 166 -10.87 7.77 -3.99
N GLY A 167 -11.96 7.34 -3.37
CA GLY A 167 -13.19 6.93 -4.06
C GLY A 167 -13.12 5.55 -4.75
N VAL A 168 -11.96 4.87 -4.71
CA VAL A 168 -11.76 3.52 -5.32
C VAL A 168 -11.59 2.44 -4.25
N VAL A 169 -10.86 2.75 -3.18
CA VAL A 169 -10.60 1.82 -2.06
C VAL A 169 -11.38 2.22 -0.81
N TRP A 170 -11.44 3.52 -0.53
CA TRP A 170 -12.18 4.15 0.56
C TRP A 170 -12.91 5.39 0.04
N GLY A 171 -13.81 5.97 0.85
CA GLY A 171 -14.52 7.19 0.45
C GLY A 171 -13.62 8.42 0.52
N ASP A 172 -12.85 8.55 1.59
CA ASP A 172 -11.98 9.71 1.84
C ASP A 172 -10.69 9.29 2.56
N ASP A 173 -9.56 9.95 2.29
CA ASP A 173 -8.26 9.62 2.89
C ASP A 173 -8.18 9.93 4.39
N THR A 174 -9.13 10.73 4.92
CA THR A 174 -9.37 10.90 6.36
C THR A 174 -9.65 9.59 7.10
N GLN A 175 -10.03 8.52 6.40
CA GLN A 175 -10.22 7.19 6.99
C GLN A 175 -8.89 6.50 7.35
N VAL A 176 -7.74 6.96 6.83
CA VAL A 176 -6.44 6.35 7.12
C VAL A 176 -5.95 6.83 8.50
N VAL A 177 -5.98 5.93 9.48
CA VAL A 177 -5.57 6.24 10.87
C VAL A 177 -4.16 5.73 11.18
N ASP A 178 -3.69 4.70 10.47
CA ASP A 178 -2.34 4.16 10.58
C ASP A 178 -1.68 4.10 9.20
N LEU A 179 -0.45 4.59 9.11
CA LEU A 179 0.34 4.55 7.88
C LEU A 179 1.79 4.14 8.14
N LEU A 180 2.21 3.02 7.56
CA LEU A 180 3.60 2.59 7.53
C LEU A 180 4.16 2.66 6.09
N VAL A 181 5.24 3.40 5.90
CA VAL A 181 5.87 3.57 4.58
C VAL A 181 7.32 3.12 4.63
N ARG A 182 7.72 2.27 3.68
CA ARG A 182 9.11 1.82 3.52
C ARG A 182 9.59 2.05 2.10
N LYS A 183 10.74 2.71 1.97
CA LYS A 183 11.43 2.91 0.68
C LYS A 183 12.63 1.98 0.60
N ARG A 184 12.68 1.12 -0.42
CA ARG A 184 13.75 0.12 -0.64
C ARG A 184 14.12 -0.01 -2.11
N TYR A 185 15.33 -0.47 -2.39
CA TYR A 185 15.71 -0.84 -3.75
C TYR A 185 15.29 -2.28 -4.04
N ARG A 186 14.71 -2.56 -5.21
CA ARG A 186 14.32 -3.91 -5.60
C ARG A 186 14.55 -4.12 -7.10
N ALA A 187 14.69 -5.38 -7.50
CA ALA A 187 14.76 -5.77 -8.91
C ALA A 187 13.44 -5.51 -9.64
N ARG A 188 12.30 -5.74 -8.98
CA ARG A 188 10.95 -5.39 -9.47
C ARG A 188 10.55 -4.02 -8.89
N PRO A 189 10.64 -2.92 -9.65
CA PRO A 189 10.20 -1.61 -9.18
C PRO A 189 8.67 -1.51 -9.17
N GLY A 190 8.14 -0.74 -8.23
CA GLY A 190 6.71 -0.50 -8.09
C GLY A 190 6.33 -0.06 -6.69
N VAL A 191 5.03 -0.01 -6.43
CA VAL A 191 4.49 0.25 -5.10
C VAL A 191 3.54 -0.86 -4.71
N SER A 192 3.81 -1.53 -3.59
CA SER A 192 2.88 -2.47 -2.98
C SER A 192 2.09 -1.76 -1.90
N VAL A 193 0.77 -1.86 -1.96
CA VAL A 193 -0.15 -1.21 -1.02
C VAL A 193 -1.04 -2.26 -0.41
N ILE A 194 -1.08 -2.29 0.93
CA ILE A 194 -1.98 -3.13 1.70
C ILE A 194 -2.86 -2.20 2.51
N VAL A 195 -4.16 -2.39 2.42
CA VAL A 195 -5.16 -1.65 3.19
C VAL A 195 -6.00 -2.66 3.96
N ALA A 196 -6.19 -2.42 5.26
CA ALA A 196 -7.02 -3.27 6.10
C ALA A 196 -7.86 -2.42 7.05
N PRO A 197 -9.12 -2.81 7.33
CA PRO A 197 -9.93 -2.12 8.34
C PRO A 197 -9.35 -2.36 9.73
N ILE A 198 -9.48 -1.37 10.61
CA ILE A 198 -9.14 -1.46 12.02
C ILE A 198 -10.43 -1.39 12.83
N VAL A 199 -10.53 -2.22 13.86
CA VAL A 199 -11.60 -2.11 14.86
C VAL A 199 -11.08 -1.26 16.01
N ALA A 200 -11.84 -0.23 16.40
CA ALA A 200 -11.58 0.48 17.64
C ALA A 200 -11.69 -0.52 18.80
N ARG A 201 -10.75 -0.46 19.74
CA ARG A 201 -10.86 -1.26 20.96
C ARG A 201 -12.04 -0.72 21.76
N GLU A 202 -12.94 -1.60 22.19
CA GLU A 202 -14.00 -1.22 23.12
C GLU A 202 -13.36 -0.74 24.42
N ALA A 203 -13.88 0.36 24.97
CA ALA A 203 -13.46 0.83 26.28
C ALA A 203 -13.91 -0.19 27.34
N CYS A 204 -12.98 -0.57 28.22
CA CYS A 204 -13.23 -1.49 29.32
C CYS A 204 -14.09 -0.84 30.41
#